data_AF-A0AAX4JGI9-F1
#
_entry.id   AF-A0AAX4JGI9-F1
#
_cell.length_a   1.000
_cell.length_b   1.000
_cell.length_c   1.000
_cell.angle_alpha   90.00
_cell.angle_beta   90.00
_cell.angle_gamma   90.00
#
_symmetry.space_group_name_H-M   'P 1'
#
loop_
_entity.id
_entity.type
_entity.pdbx_description
1 polymer ?
#
loop_
_entity_poly.entity_id
_entity_poly.type
_entity_poly.pdbx_seq_one_letter_code
_entity_poly.pdbx_strand_id
1 'polypeptide(L)'
;MSSSEHSTESVELSSSSEIHPNIDEKSYKNWKRETRKNEKRELKEKLKILKNIQNPTEQQKIEKENLEKMLKPQFTVKSEDSFRTGNDQEIEIKKDVGDILVELLENQSLEYFSDTINKNRTSLNDLEELILYNLSENIKEDNDEMGLILSQMCLLMAYFNTHGKGQLDKLIIELKIPDKKKEFIKEIQRYYQESKDAILKIQ
;
A
#
# COMPACT_ATOMS: atom_id res chain seq x y z
N MET A 1 -38.99 38.30 23.88
CA MET A 1 -38.31 38.78 22.66
C MET A 1 -36.84 38.89 23.00
N SER A 2 -36.01 38.00 22.49
CA SER A 2 -34.55 38.07 22.66
C SER A 2 -33.95 37.82 21.29
N SER A 3 -33.39 38.88 20.72
CA SER A 3 -32.82 38.90 19.38
C SER A 3 -31.47 38.18 19.42
N SER A 4 -31.39 36.99 18.83
CA SER A 4 -30.12 36.33 18.57
C SER A 4 -29.42 37.05 17.43
N GLU A 5 -28.45 37.89 17.77
CA GLU A 5 -27.47 38.46 16.85
C GLU A 5 -26.66 37.30 16.24
N HIS A 6 -27.09 36.82 15.09
CA HIS A 6 -26.25 35.97 14.24
C HIS A 6 -25.19 36.89 13.61
N SER A 7 -24.00 36.92 14.21
CA SER A 7 -22.80 37.40 13.54
C SER A 7 -22.55 36.52 12.32
N THR A 8 -22.87 37.05 11.14
CA THR A 8 -22.52 36.43 9.86
C THR A 8 -21.03 36.65 9.64
N GLU A 9 -20.20 35.82 10.27
CA GLU A 9 -18.77 35.75 9.97
C GLU A 9 -18.62 35.25 8.53
N SER A 10 -18.21 36.15 7.63
CA SER A 10 -18.00 35.87 6.21
C SER A 10 -16.89 34.83 6.04
N VAL A 11 -17.26 33.64 5.56
CA VAL A 11 -16.30 32.61 5.13
C VAL A 11 -15.64 33.08 3.83
N GLU A 12 -14.45 33.67 3.95
CA GLU A 12 -13.71 34.20 2.80
C GLU A 12 -12.98 33.06 2.05
N LEU A 13 -13.74 32.34 1.20
CA LEU A 13 -13.21 31.32 0.31
C LEU A 13 -12.17 31.94 -0.63
N SER A 14 -10.95 31.40 -0.64
CA SER A 14 -9.84 31.88 -1.48
C SER A 14 -10.11 31.83 -3.00
N SER A 15 -11.21 31.20 -3.41
CA SER A 15 -11.62 31.03 -4.80
C SER A 15 -12.68 32.03 -5.26
N SER A 16 -13.29 32.82 -4.37
CA SER A 16 -14.46 33.65 -4.68
C SER A 16 -14.21 35.16 -4.67
N SER A 17 -12.95 35.60 -4.75
CA SER A 17 -12.64 37.05 -4.78
C SER A 17 -12.86 37.60 -6.20
N GLU A 18 -13.58 38.71 -6.33
CA GLU A 18 -13.60 39.49 -7.58
C GLU A 18 -12.16 39.98 -7.87
N ILE A 19 -11.56 39.49 -8.95
CA ILE A 19 -10.21 39.88 -9.35
C ILE A 19 -10.35 40.99 -10.39
N HIS A 20 -9.71 42.13 -10.12
CA HIS A 20 -9.74 43.27 -11.01
C HIS A 20 -9.11 42.90 -12.38
N PRO A 21 -9.64 43.35 -13.54
CA PRO A 21 -9.19 42.95 -14.87
C PRO A 21 -7.68 43.17 -15.15
N ASN A 22 -7.06 44.11 -14.42
CA ASN A 22 -5.64 44.46 -14.54
C ASN A 22 -4.71 43.67 -13.61
N ILE A 23 -5.22 42.69 -12.85
CA ILE A 23 -4.43 41.88 -11.92
C ILE A 23 -4.37 40.45 -12.44
N ASP A 24 -3.16 39.91 -12.58
CA ASP A 24 -2.97 38.50 -12.90
C ASP A 24 -3.49 37.61 -11.76
N GLU A 25 -4.54 36.85 -12.07
CA GLU A 25 -5.25 36.00 -11.13
C GLU A 25 -4.33 34.98 -10.46
N LYS A 26 -3.40 34.39 -11.22
CA LYS A 26 -2.49 33.36 -10.71
C LYS A 26 -1.52 33.94 -9.68
N SER A 27 -0.91 35.07 -10.00
CA SER A 27 0.03 35.78 -9.11
C SER A 27 -0.68 36.32 -7.87
N TYR A 28 -1.87 36.88 -8.01
CA TYR A 28 -2.66 37.40 -6.88
C TYR A 28 -3.10 36.29 -5.93
N LYS A 29 -3.58 35.15 -6.47
CA LYS A 29 -3.95 33.98 -5.65
C LYS A 29 -2.74 33.42 -4.90
N ASN A 30 -1.58 33.35 -5.55
CA ASN A 30 -0.35 32.89 -4.90
C ASN A 30 0.10 33.86 -3.79
N TRP A 31 0.12 35.16 -4.07
CA TRP A 31 0.44 36.18 -3.07
C TRP A 31 -0.54 36.12 -1.88
N LYS A 32 -1.85 36.04 -2.12
CA LYS A 32 -2.87 35.93 -1.05
C LYS A 32 -2.68 34.65 -0.21
N ARG A 33 -2.26 33.53 -0.82
CA ARG A 33 -1.92 32.29 -0.10
C ARG A 33 -0.65 32.44 0.75
N GLU A 34 0.38 33.07 0.21
CA GLU A 34 1.64 33.32 0.93
C GLU A 34 1.46 34.29 2.09
N THR A 35 0.73 35.38 1.90
CA THR A 35 0.40 36.34 2.97
C THR A 35 -0.34 35.65 4.11
N ARG A 36 -1.40 34.88 3.81
CA ARG A 36 -2.14 34.09 4.82
C ARG A 36 -1.25 33.08 5.55
N LYS A 37 -0.31 32.45 4.84
CA LYS A 37 0.64 31.49 5.42
C LYS A 37 1.62 32.19 6.37
N ASN A 38 2.10 33.37 5.99
CA ASN A 38 3.03 34.17 6.79
C ASN A 38 2.34 34.73 8.04
N GLU A 39 1.15 35.30 7.93
CA GLU A 39 0.33 35.76 9.07
C GLU A 39 0.08 34.62 10.07
N LYS A 40 -0.29 33.44 9.57
CA LYS A 40 -0.49 32.26 10.42
C LYS A 40 0.79 31.80 11.11
N ARG A 41 1.96 31.96 10.46
CA ARG A 41 3.26 31.64 11.06
C ARG A 41 3.59 32.62 12.18
N GLU A 42 3.41 33.92 11.96
CA GLU A 42 3.66 34.96 12.96
C GLU A 42 2.77 34.79 14.19
N LEU A 43 1.48 34.48 14.01
CA LEU A 43 0.55 34.23 15.11
C LEU A 43 0.95 32.98 15.93
N LYS A 44 1.47 31.93 15.27
CA LYS A 44 1.99 30.73 15.96
C LYS A 44 3.27 31.03 16.74
N GLU A 45 4.15 31.85 16.20
CA GLU A 45 5.38 32.26 16.88
C GLU A 45 5.07 33.10 18.12
N LYS A 46 4.15 34.07 18.02
CA LYS A 46 3.65 34.85 19.18
C LYS A 46 3.06 33.95 20.26
N LEU A 47 2.25 32.96 19.87
CA LEU A 47 1.68 31.99 20.81
C LEU A 47 2.76 31.12 21.48
N LYS A 48 3.82 30.74 20.75
CA LYS A 48 4.96 29.99 21.32
C LYS A 48 5.71 30.82 22.35
N ILE A 49 5.93 32.10 22.08
CA ILE A 49 6.57 33.05 23.02
C ILE A 49 5.71 33.17 24.29
N LEU A 50 4.40 33.41 24.15
CA LEU A 50 3.48 33.54 25.28
C LEU A 50 3.35 32.25 26.11
N LYS A 51 3.54 31.07 25.51
CA LYS A 51 3.55 29.78 26.23
C LYS A 51 4.80 29.55 27.07
N ASN A 52 5.91 30.19 26.74
CA ASN A 52 7.20 30.01 27.42
C ASN A 52 7.42 31.00 28.59
N ILE A 53 6.47 31.89 28.87
CA ILE A 53 6.54 32.83 29.99
C ILE A 53 6.10 32.12 31.28
N GLN A 54 6.97 32.08 32.30
CA GLN A 54 6.70 31.39 33.58
C GLN A 54 5.63 32.10 34.45
N ASN A 55 5.54 33.43 34.40
CA ASN A 55 4.58 34.24 35.18
C ASN A 55 3.81 35.23 34.27
N PRO A 56 2.79 34.78 33.52
CA PRO A 56 2.08 35.64 32.58
C PRO A 56 1.13 36.61 33.29
N THR A 57 1.12 37.87 32.84
CA THR A 57 0.14 38.89 33.26
C THR A 57 -1.27 38.51 32.81
N GLU A 58 -2.31 39.03 33.47
CA GLU A 58 -3.71 38.78 33.12
C GLU A 58 -4.03 39.14 31.66
N GLN A 59 -3.44 40.22 31.13
CA GLN A 59 -3.53 40.60 29.72
C GLN A 59 -2.91 39.54 28.78
N GLN A 60 -1.78 38.94 29.16
CA GLN A 60 -1.11 37.90 28.37
C GLN A 60 -1.88 36.58 28.37
N LYS A 61 -2.65 36.30 29.42
CA LYS A 61 -3.56 35.15 29.47
C LYS A 61 -4.74 35.33 28.51
N ILE A 62 -5.35 36.51 28.50
CA ILE A 62 -6.44 36.84 27.58
C ILE A 62 -5.96 36.80 26.12
N GLU A 63 -4.80 37.37 25.84
CA GLU A 63 -4.20 37.35 24.49
C GLU A 63 -3.89 35.92 24.03
N LYS A 64 -3.36 35.08 24.93
CA LYS A 64 -3.12 33.66 24.65
C LYS A 64 -4.42 32.91 24.32
N GLU A 65 -5.49 33.13 25.08
CA GLU A 65 -6.78 32.48 24.82
C GLU A 65 -7.40 32.93 23.49
N ASN A 66 -7.29 34.21 23.16
CA ASN A 66 -7.77 34.75 21.88
C ASN A 66 -6.99 34.18 20.69
N LEU A 67 -5.66 34.09 20.80
CA LEU A 67 -4.81 33.46 19.78
C LEU A 67 -5.10 31.96 19.63
N GLU A 68 -5.35 31.25 20.73
CA GLU A 68 -5.74 29.85 20.69
C GLU A 68 -7.11 29.64 20.03
N LYS A 69 -8.06 30.55 20.22
CA LYS A 69 -9.36 30.52 19.53
C LYS A 69 -9.23 30.81 18.03
N MET A 70 -8.43 31.81 17.65
CA MET A 70 -8.20 32.17 16.24
C MET A 70 -7.43 31.09 15.45
N LEU A 71 -6.49 30.40 16.10
CA LEU A 71 -5.67 29.37 15.43
C LEU A 71 -6.34 27.99 15.39
N LYS A 72 -7.37 27.75 16.21
CA LYS A 72 -8.16 26.53 16.13
C LYS A 72 -8.98 26.54 14.84
N PRO A 73 -8.99 25.45 14.07
CA PRO A 73 -9.87 25.36 12.90
C PRO A 73 -11.33 25.48 13.37
N GLN A 74 -12.06 26.47 12.85
CA GLN A 74 -13.48 26.68 13.15
C GLN A 74 -14.35 25.47 12.75
N PHE A 75 -13.85 24.64 11.83
CA PHE A 75 -14.46 23.37 11.43
C PHE A 75 -13.45 22.24 11.62
N THR A 76 -13.63 21.41 12.64
CA THR A 76 -13.14 20.04 12.60
C THR A 76 -14.15 19.24 11.78
N VAL A 77 -13.82 18.96 10.52
CA VAL A 77 -14.47 17.88 9.79
C VAL A 77 -14.24 16.63 10.63
N LYS A 78 -15.26 16.19 11.37
CA LYS A 78 -15.29 14.82 11.87
C LYS A 78 -15.28 13.99 10.58
N SER A 79 -14.13 13.40 10.27
CA SER A 79 -13.99 12.51 9.14
C SER A 79 -14.79 11.25 9.48
N GLU A 80 -16.12 11.33 9.35
CA GLU A 80 -16.93 10.16 9.10
C GLU A 80 -16.50 9.70 7.70
N ASP A 81 -15.87 8.53 7.70
CA ASP A 81 -15.37 7.82 6.54
C ASP A 81 -14.46 8.64 5.63
N SER A 82 -13.20 8.75 6.05
CA SER A 82 -12.12 8.74 5.06
C SER A 82 -12.23 7.44 4.27
N PHE A 83 -12.94 7.46 3.14
CA PHE A 83 -12.76 6.49 2.08
C PHE A 83 -11.32 6.66 1.58
N ARG A 84 -10.41 5.98 2.27
CA ARG A 84 -9.05 5.76 1.80
C ARG A 84 -9.13 4.60 0.82
N THR A 85 -9.01 4.88 -0.47
CA THR A 85 -8.41 3.88 -1.36
C THR A 85 -7.03 3.60 -0.78
N GLY A 86 -6.86 2.44 -0.17
CA GLY A 86 -5.63 2.03 0.49
C GLY A 86 -4.50 1.90 -0.51
N ASN A 87 -3.82 3.01 -0.79
CA ASN A 87 -2.42 3.03 -1.23
C ASN A 87 -1.52 3.48 -0.07
N ASP A 88 -1.86 3.07 1.15
CA ASP A 88 -0.89 2.87 2.23
C ASP A 88 -0.31 1.43 2.10
N GLN A 89 -0.07 0.97 0.86
CA GLN A 89 0.95 -0.05 0.69
C GLN A 89 2.27 0.64 1.02
N GLU A 90 3.05 -0.02 1.85
CA GLU A 90 4.48 0.18 2.00
C GLU A 90 5.08 0.59 0.65
N ILE A 91 6.21 1.29 0.67
CA ILE A 91 7.08 1.28 -0.50
C ILE A 91 7.47 -0.20 -0.67
N GLU A 92 6.62 -0.97 -1.36
CA GLU A 92 6.89 -2.28 -1.88
C GLU A 92 8.03 -1.99 -2.83
N ILE A 93 9.25 -2.17 -2.32
CA ILE A 93 10.39 -2.42 -3.17
C ILE A 93 9.91 -3.59 -4.01
N LYS A 94 9.50 -3.31 -5.25
CA LYS A 94 9.18 -4.35 -6.22
C LYS A 94 10.42 -5.23 -6.27
N LYS A 95 10.38 -6.34 -5.55
CA LYS A 95 11.46 -7.31 -5.57
C LYS A 95 11.58 -7.78 -7.02
N ASP A 96 12.82 -7.94 -7.46
CA ASP A 96 13.04 -8.56 -8.74
C ASP A 96 12.42 -9.97 -8.72
N VAL A 97 11.80 -10.36 -9.83
CA VAL A 97 11.15 -11.66 -9.97
C VAL A 97 12.17 -12.79 -9.81
N GLY A 98 13.41 -12.55 -10.26
CA GLY A 98 14.55 -13.43 -10.01
C GLY A 98 14.82 -13.64 -8.52
N ASP A 99 14.86 -12.57 -7.73
CA ASP A 99 15.08 -12.65 -6.29
C ASP A 99 13.96 -13.43 -5.60
N ILE A 100 12.70 -13.23 -6.03
CA ILE A 100 11.55 -13.97 -5.49
C ILE A 100 11.70 -15.46 -5.77
N LEU A 101 12.11 -15.86 -6.98
CA LEU A 101 12.31 -17.27 -7.31
C LEU A 101 13.43 -17.88 -6.47
N VAL A 102 14.56 -17.17 -6.30
CA VAL A 102 15.67 -17.65 -5.47
C VAL A 102 15.21 -17.89 -4.03
N GLU A 103 14.46 -16.94 -3.44
CA GLU A 103 13.91 -17.09 -2.09
C GLU A 103 12.99 -18.31 -1.95
N LEU A 104 12.15 -18.57 -2.96
CA LEU A 104 11.26 -19.74 -2.97
C LEU A 104 12.02 -21.06 -3.12
N LEU A 105 13.14 -21.08 -3.85
CA LEU A 105 13.98 -22.25 -4.02
C LEU A 105 14.80 -22.56 -2.75
N GLU A 106 15.28 -21.54 -2.05
CA GLU A 106 15.98 -21.67 -0.77
C GLU A 106 15.04 -22.11 0.36
N ASN A 107 13.78 -21.66 0.32
CA ASN A 107 12.77 -22.01 1.31
C ASN A 107 11.54 -22.70 0.71
N GLN A 108 11.59 -24.03 0.72
CA GLN A 108 10.55 -24.90 0.16
C GLN A 108 9.31 -25.09 1.08
N SER A 109 9.15 -24.28 2.13
CA SER A 109 7.94 -24.29 2.95
C SER A 109 6.74 -23.83 2.14
N LEU A 110 5.66 -24.62 2.18
CA LEU A 110 4.40 -24.27 1.54
C LEU A 110 3.78 -22.99 2.12
N GLU A 111 3.88 -22.80 3.43
CA GLU A 111 3.42 -21.60 4.11
C GLU A 111 4.20 -20.37 3.62
N TYR A 112 5.52 -20.48 3.50
CA TYR A 112 6.36 -19.42 2.97
C TYR A 112 6.02 -19.08 1.51
N PHE A 113 5.78 -20.11 0.68
CA PHE A 113 5.32 -19.93 -0.69
C PHE A 113 4.01 -19.13 -0.74
N SER A 114 2.99 -19.54 0.00
CA SER A 114 1.67 -18.86 0.01
C SER A 114 1.79 -17.38 0.39
N ASP A 115 2.58 -17.09 1.41
CA ASP A 115 2.76 -15.71 1.88
C ASP A 115 3.56 -14.87 0.89
N THR A 116 4.58 -15.45 0.24
CA THR A 116 5.43 -14.75 -0.74
C THR A 116 4.66 -14.42 -2.01
N ILE A 117 3.91 -15.38 -2.55
CA ILE A 117 3.04 -15.19 -3.72
C ILE A 117 1.93 -14.18 -3.43
N ASN A 118 1.34 -14.22 -2.23
CA ASN A 118 0.29 -13.28 -1.87
C ASN A 118 0.78 -11.83 -1.68
N LYS A 119 2.03 -11.63 -1.25
CA LYS A 119 2.63 -10.30 -1.15
C LYS A 119 2.99 -9.75 -2.53
N ASN A 120 3.54 -10.59 -3.41
CA ASN A 120 3.99 -10.16 -4.75
C ASN A 120 2.94 -10.38 -5.86
N ARG A 121 1.65 -10.11 -5.57
CA ARG A 121 0.55 -10.38 -6.51
C ARG A 121 0.70 -9.69 -7.87
N THR A 122 1.40 -8.57 -7.92
CA THR A 122 1.55 -7.76 -9.14
C THR A 122 2.54 -8.35 -10.14
N SER A 123 3.38 -9.30 -9.74
CA SER A 123 4.41 -9.93 -10.57
C SER A 123 4.21 -11.44 -10.78
N LEU A 124 3.00 -11.96 -10.53
CA LEU A 124 2.74 -13.40 -10.58
C LEU A 124 2.88 -14.00 -11.97
N ASN A 125 2.45 -13.28 -13.01
CA ASN A 125 2.59 -13.77 -14.38
C ASN A 125 4.07 -13.89 -14.77
N ASP A 126 4.86 -12.85 -14.45
CA ASP A 126 6.30 -12.84 -14.73
C ASP A 126 7.03 -13.95 -13.95
N LEU A 127 6.63 -14.18 -12.69
CA LEU A 127 7.15 -15.26 -11.87
C LEU A 127 6.77 -16.63 -12.43
N GLU A 128 5.53 -16.79 -12.89
CA GLU A 128 5.05 -18.01 -13.50
C GLU A 128 5.83 -18.34 -14.78
N GLU A 129 6.03 -17.35 -15.64
CA GLU A 129 6.82 -17.48 -16.85
C GLU A 129 8.28 -17.87 -16.53
N LEU A 130 8.87 -17.25 -15.51
CA LEU A 130 10.22 -17.58 -15.07
C LEU A 130 10.33 -19.00 -14.50
N ILE A 131 9.36 -19.46 -13.72
CA ILE A 131 9.32 -20.84 -13.20
C ILE A 131 9.19 -21.84 -14.35
N LEU A 132 8.29 -21.58 -15.31
CA LEU A 132 8.10 -22.45 -16.47
C LEU A 132 9.36 -22.50 -17.35
N TYR A 133 10.02 -21.37 -17.56
CA TYR A 133 11.30 -21.31 -18.27
C TYR A 133 12.35 -22.17 -17.56
N ASN A 134 12.55 -21.99 -16.26
CA ASN A 134 13.51 -22.76 -15.48
C ASN A 134 13.16 -24.25 -15.45
N LEU A 135 11.87 -24.61 -15.40
CA LEU A 135 11.43 -25.99 -15.48
C LEU A 135 11.87 -26.60 -16.82
N SER A 136 11.68 -25.86 -17.91
CA SER A 136 12.08 -26.32 -19.24
C SER A 136 13.58 -26.52 -19.39
N GLU A 137 14.40 -25.63 -18.83
CA GLU A 137 15.86 -25.77 -18.87
C GLU A 137 16.32 -26.96 -18.01
N ASN A 138 15.79 -27.12 -16.79
CA ASN A 138 16.13 -28.27 -15.93
C ASN A 138 15.71 -29.62 -16.55
N ILE A 139 14.61 -29.66 -17.29
CA ILE A 139 14.22 -30.86 -18.06
C ILE A 139 15.23 -31.18 -19.14
N LYS A 140 15.72 -30.19 -19.89
CA LYS A 140 16.73 -30.38 -20.95
C LYS A 140 18.09 -30.82 -20.38
N GLU A 141 18.39 -30.40 -19.17
CA GLU A 141 19.61 -30.77 -18.43
C GLU A 141 19.49 -32.08 -17.65
N ASP A 142 18.35 -32.78 -17.73
CA ASP A 142 18.03 -33.98 -16.94
C ASP A 142 18.17 -33.79 -15.41
N ASN A 143 17.92 -32.56 -14.93
CA ASN A 143 17.88 -32.23 -13.50
C ASN A 143 16.48 -32.49 -12.93
N ASP A 144 16.17 -33.77 -12.71
CA ASP A 144 14.84 -34.20 -12.25
C ASP A 144 14.47 -33.68 -10.85
N GLU A 145 15.45 -33.51 -9.95
CA GLU A 145 15.20 -33.02 -8.59
C GLU A 145 14.66 -31.59 -8.61
N MET A 146 15.33 -30.70 -9.33
CA MET A 146 14.89 -29.31 -9.48
C MET A 146 13.59 -29.22 -10.31
N GLY A 147 13.47 -30.05 -11.35
CA GLY A 147 12.25 -30.15 -12.15
C GLY A 147 11.00 -30.48 -11.33
N LEU A 148 11.10 -31.38 -10.34
CA LEU A 148 10.00 -31.69 -9.44
C LEU A 148 9.65 -30.53 -8.50
N ILE A 149 10.64 -29.80 -7.98
CA ILE A 149 10.41 -28.62 -7.13
C ILE A 149 9.68 -27.53 -7.93
N LEU A 150 10.14 -27.24 -9.14
CA LEU A 150 9.52 -26.24 -10.01
C LEU A 150 8.11 -26.67 -10.44
N SER A 151 7.89 -27.96 -10.70
CA SER A 151 6.57 -28.53 -10.98
C SER A 151 5.59 -28.34 -9.82
N GLN A 152 6.06 -28.51 -8.58
CA GLN A 152 5.27 -28.22 -7.39
C GLN A 152 4.87 -26.74 -7.33
N MET A 153 5.81 -25.83 -7.62
CA MET A 153 5.52 -24.39 -7.65
C MET A 153 4.49 -24.04 -8.73
N CYS A 154 4.59 -24.62 -9.94
CA CYS A 154 3.60 -24.46 -11.01
C CYS A 154 2.20 -24.86 -10.56
N LEU A 155 2.04 -26.04 -9.94
CA LEU A 155 0.74 -26.51 -9.47
C LEU A 155 0.15 -25.61 -8.38
N LEU A 156 0.97 -25.17 -7.43
CA LEU A 156 0.53 -24.28 -6.35
C LEU A 156 0.17 -22.88 -6.86
N MET A 157 0.92 -22.34 -7.83
CA MET A 157 0.56 -21.08 -8.48
C MET A 157 -0.73 -21.22 -9.29
N ALA A 158 -0.91 -22.29 -10.07
CA ALA A 158 -2.14 -22.52 -10.82
C ALA A 158 -3.36 -22.59 -9.87
N TYR A 159 -3.21 -23.27 -8.74
CA TYR A 159 -4.23 -23.33 -7.70
C TYR A 159 -4.49 -21.94 -7.08
N PHE A 160 -3.43 -21.17 -6.79
CA PHE A 160 -3.54 -19.79 -6.30
C PHE A 160 -4.26 -18.86 -7.29
N ASN A 161 -3.90 -18.91 -8.57
CA ASN A 161 -4.49 -18.08 -9.63
C ASN A 161 -5.98 -18.41 -9.81
N THR A 162 -6.36 -19.68 -9.64
CA THR A 162 -7.76 -20.12 -9.82
C THR A 162 -8.63 -19.82 -8.59
N HIS A 163 -8.09 -19.98 -7.38
CA HIS A 163 -8.91 -20.01 -6.16
C HIS A 163 -8.52 -18.95 -5.11
N GLY A 164 -7.36 -18.31 -5.26
CA GLY A 164 -6.82 -17.30 -4.36
C GLY A 164 -6.19 -17.88 -3.07
N LYS A 165 -5.52 -16.99 -2.32
CA LYS A 165 -4.77 -17.32 -1.10
C LYS A 165 -5.56 -18.16 -0.09
N GLY A 166 -6.79 -17.78 0.21
CA GLY A 166 -7.57 -18.44 1.28
C GLY A 166 -7.86 -19.91 1.00
N GLN A 167 -7.94 -20.31 -0.27
CA GLN A 167 -8.07 -21.73 -0.64
C GLN A 167 -6.70 -22.41 -0.69
N LEU A 168 -5.64 -21.72 -1.14
CA LEU A 168 -4.28 -22.24 -1.08
C LEU A 168 -3.88 -22.58 0.36
N ASP A 169 -4.15 -21.70 1.32
CA ASP A 169 -3.86 -21.93 2.74
C ASP A 169 -4.60 -23.17 3.28
N LYS A 170 -5.84 -23.41 2.85
CA LYS A 170 -6.59 -24.63 3.20
C LYS A 170 -5.96 -25.88 2.62
N LEU A 171 -5.58 -25.84 1.34
CA LEU A 171 -4.85 -26.94 0.70
C LEU A 171 -3.56 -27.25 1.48
N ILE A 172 -2.79 -26.23 1.86
CA ILE A 172 -1.55 -26.41 2.63
C ILE A 172 -1.82 -27.10 3.97
N ILE A 173 -2.92 -26.76 4.65
CA ILE A 173 -3.34 -27.44 5.88
C ILE A 173 -3.70 -28.90 5.59
N GLU A 174 -4.45 -29.18 4.53
CA GLU A 174 -4.82 -30.55 4.13
C GLU A 174 -3.58 -31.39 3.77
N LEU A 175 -2.56 -30.80 3.15
CA LEU A 175 -1.30 -31.45 2.80
C LEU A 175 -0.44 -31.82 4.02
N LYS A 176 -0.85 -31.43 5.25
CA LYS A 176 -0.26 -31.97 6.49
C LYS A 176 -0.74 -33.39 6.78
N ILE A 177 -1.85 -33.83 6.18
CA ILE A 177 -2.36 -35.19 6.27
C ILE A 177 -1.53 -36.10 5.35
N PRO A 178 -0.91 -37.19 5.86
CA PRO A 178 0.02 -38.01 5.08
C PRO A 178 -0.55 -38.57 3.77
N ASP A 179 -1.81 -39.02 3.77
CA ASP A 179 -2.45 -39.58 2.58
C ASP A 179 -2.66 -38.52 1.50
N LYS A 180 -3.11 -37.32 1.89
CA LYS A 180 -3.28 -36.16 1.00
C LYS A 180 -1.95 -35.67 0.45
N LYS A 181 -0.92 -35.61 1.29
CA LYS A 181 0.44 -35.30 0.85
C LYS A 181 0.93 -36.29 -0.22
N LYS A 182 0.66 -37.59 -0.02
CA LYS A 182 1.05 -38.64 -0.97
C LYS A 182 0.29 -38.53 -2.30
N GLU A 183 -0.99 -38.20 -2.27
CA GLU A 183 -1.77 -37.90 -3.48
C GLU A 183 -1.18 -36.72 -4.24
N PHE A 184 -0.86 -35.63 -3.54
CA PHE A 184 -0.28 -34.44 -4.14
C PHE A 184 1.12 -34.68 -4.72
N ILE A 185 1.97 -35.47 -4.05
CA ILE A 185 3.27 -35.86 -4.60
C ILE A 185 3.13 -36.62 -5.93
N LYS A 186 2.13 -37.50 -6.06
CA LYS A 186 1.86 -38.18 -7.34
C LYS A 186 1.42 -37.20 -8.42
N GLU A 187 0.65 -36.19 -8.04
CA GLU A 187 0.22 -35.13 -8.97
C GLU A 187 1.42 -34.30 -9.46
N ILE A 188 2.35 -33.95 -8.57
CA ILE A 188 3.61 -33.29 -8.94
C ILE A 188 4.41 -34.16 -9.92
N GLN A 189 4.58 -35.45 -9.61
CA GLN A 189 5.31 -36.39 -10.47
C GLN A 189 4.65 -36.53 -11.85
N ARG A 190 3.32 -36.61 -11.89
CA ARG A 190 2.56 -36.67 -13.14
C ARG A 190 2.76 -35.40 -13.95
N TYR A 191 2.59 -34.23 -13.34
CA TYR A 191 2.76 -32.94 -14.01
C TYR A 191 4.19 -32.79 -14.57
N TYR A 192 5.20 -33.17 -13.79
CA TYR A 192 6.59 -33.17 -14.23
C TYR A 192 6.80 -34.08 -15.45
N GLN A 193 6.27 -35.31 -15.40
CA GLN A 193 6.41 -36.24 -16.52
C GLN A 193 5.68 -35.74 -17.78
N GLU A 194 4.47 -35.20 -17.64
CA GLU A 194 3.72 -34.60 -18.75
C GLU A 194 4.50 -33.43 -19.37
N SER A 195 5.13 -32.60 -18.53
CA SER A 195 5.99 -31.49 -18.96
C SER A 195 7.24 -31.98 -19.67
N LYS A 196 7.93 -32.99 -19.12
CA LYS A 196 9.12 -33.63 -19.70
C LYS A 196 8.81 -34.21 -21.07
N ASP A 197 7.69 -34.94 -21.17
CA ASP A 197 7.17 -35.47 -22.42
C ASP A 197 6.87 -34.38 -23.45
N ALA A 198 6.23 -33.28 -23.04
CA ALA A 198 5.89 -32.19 -23.95
C ALA A 198 7.13 -31.45 -24.47
N ILE A 199 8.08 -31.12 -23.58
CA ILE A 199 9.27 -30.35 -23.92
C ILE A 199 10.23 -31.14 -24.80
N LEU A 200 10.48 -32.41 -24.48
CA LEU A 200 11.42 -33.25 -25.23
C LEU A 200 10.86 -33.71 -26.58
N LYS A 201 9.54 -33.76 -26.76
CA LYS A 201 8.91 -34.06 -28.07
C LYS A 201 8.87 -32.87 -29.02
N ILE A 202 9.08 -31.65 -28.53
CA ILE A 202 9.11 -30.42 -29.34
C ILE A 202 10.49 -30.20 -29.99
N GLN A 203 11.54 -30.89 -29.52
CA GLN A 203 12.90 -30.88 -30.10
C GLN A 203 13.06 -31.86 -31.25
#